data_AF-A0A3D0YTU6-F1
#
_entry.id   AF-A0A3D0YTU6-F1
#
_cell.length_a   1.000
_cell.length_b   1.000
_cell.length_c   1.000
_cell.angle_alpha   90.00
_cell.angle_beta   90.00
_cell.angle_gamma   90.00
#
_symmetry.space_group_name_H-M   'P 1'
#
loop_
_entity.id
_entity.type
_entity.pdbx_description
1 polymer ?
#
loop_
_entity_poly.entity_id
_entity_poly.type
_entity_poly.pdbx_seq_one_letter_code
_entity_poly.pdbx_strand_id
1 'polypeptide(L)'
;MKKVELSANHQSLVDGLKAYNNDKNYRIINDIIQGIEFGMVDQTKLLCHTQLDKLRGLPEVVELLKQHLFVNDPDNPFRTRKRTVQ
;
A
#
# COMPACT_ATOMS: atom_id res chain seq x y z
N MET A 1 7.38 -5.33 20.72
CA MET A 1 7.90 -5.18 19.34
C MET A 1 8.26 -3.72 19.12
N LYS A 2 9.47 -3.39 18.66
CA LYS A 2 9.92 -2.01 18.44
C LYS A 2 9.38 -1.50 17.10
N LYS A 3 8.72 -0.34 17.10
CA LYS A 3 8.38 0.36 15.86
C LYS A 3 9.68 0.77 15.16
N VAL A 4 9.74 0.57 13.85
CA VAL A 4 10.91 0.93 13.05
C VAL A 4 10.82 2.42 12.73
N GLU A 5 11.94 3.13 12.61
CA GLU A 5 11.92 4.51 12.15
C GLU A 5 11.38 4.55 10.71
N LEU A 6 10.15 5.05 10.58
CA LEU A 6 9.48 5.21 9.30
C LEU A 6 10.10 6.39 8.55
N SER A 7 10.44 6.20 7.28
CA SER A 7 10.76 7.31 6.40
C SER A 7 9.55 8.25 6.27
N ALA A 8 9.78 9.53 6.00
CA ALA A 8 8.70 10.52 5.85
C ALA A 8 7.61 10.06 4.85
N ASN A 9 8.01 9.40 3.75
CA ASN A 9 7.08 8.83 2.77
C ASN A 9 6.18 7.75 3.35
N HIS A 10 6.73 6.83 4.14
CA HIS A 10 5.96 5.77 4.78
C HIS A 10 5.04 6.31 5.88
N GLN A 11 5.48 7.35 6.59
CA GLN A 11 4.67 8.03 7.60
C GLN A 11 3.45 8.73 6.96
N SER A 12 3.65 9.46 5.86
CA SER A 12 2.56 10.08 5.09
C SER A 12 1.59 9.05 4.52
N LEU A 13 2.10 7.91 4.05
CA LEU A 13 1.27 6.79 3.59
C LEU A 13 0.38 6.25 4.71
N VAL A 14 0.96 5.97 5.88
CA VAL A 14 0.20 5.47 7.05
C VAL A 14 -0.86 6.47 7.49
N ASP A 15 -0.54 7.76 7.51
CA ASP A 15 -1.49 8.81 7.90
C ASP A 15 -2.66 8.91 6.91
N GLY A 16 -2.36 8.91 5.60
CA GLY A 16 -3.38 8.86 4.55
C GLY A 16 -4.26 7.62 4.64
N LEU A 17 -3.66 6.44 4.84
CA LEU A 17 -4.40 5.18 4.99
C LEU A 17 -5.27 5.13 6.25
N LYS A 18 -4.84 5.76 7.35
CA LYS A 18 -5.62 5.83 8.59
C LYS A 18 -6.93 6.59 8.40
N ALA A 19 -6.99 7.57 7.50
CA ALA A 19 -8.23 8.27 7.17
C ALA A 19 -9.31 7.31 6.62
N TYR A 20 -8.90 6.28 5.87
CA TYR A 20 -9.79 5.26 5.30
C TYR A 20 -10.00 4.04 6.22
N ASN A 21 -9.27 3.95 7.34
CA ASN A 21 -9.35 2.84 8.30
C ASN A 21 -10.55 2.95 9.28
N ASN A 22 -11.44 3.93 9.10
CA ASN A 22 -12.66 4.06 9.91
C ASN A 22 -13.69 2.96 9.61
N ASP A 23 -13.63 2.36 8.43
CA ASP A 23 -14.55 1.29 8.05
C ASP A 23 -13.95 -0.08 8.39
N LYS A 24 -14.59 -0.80 9.33
CA LYS A 24 -14.21 -2.17 9.72
C LYS A 24 -14.16 -3.15 8.55
N ASN A 25 -14.71 -2.78 7.39
CA ASN A 25 -14.69 -3.56 6.16
C ASN A 25 -13.30 -3.63 5.50
N TYR A 26 -12.39 -2.70 5.79
CA TYR A 26 -11.09 -2.63 5.14
C TYR A 26 -9.94 -3.12 6.03
N ARG A 27 -10.08 -4.33 6.60
CA ARG A 27 -9.04 -4.99 7.40
C ARG A 27 -7.66 -4.97 6.71
N ILE A 28 -7.65 -5.04 5.38
CA ILE A 28 -6.44 -4.94 4.57
C ILE A 28 -5.67 -3.62 4.76
N ILE A 29 -6.37 -2.49 4.90
CA ILE A 29 -5.71 -1.19 5.12
C ILE A 29 -4.97 -1.23 6.46
N ASN A 30 -5.58 -1.83 7.49
CA ASN A 30 -4.94 -2.00 8.78
C ASN A 30 -3.72 -2.93 8.71
N ASP A 31 -3.79 -4.05 7.97
CA ASP A 31 -2.63 -4.93 7.72
C ASP A 31 -1.49 -4.18 6.98
N ILE A 32 -1.83 -3.34 5.99
CA ILE A 32 -0.85 -2.51 5.27
C ILE A 32 -0.18 -1.52 6.22
N ILE A 33 -0.97 -0.79 7.01
CA ILE A 33 -0.46 0.18 7.99
C ILE A 33 0.48 -0.52 8.97
N GLN A 34 0.06 -1.65 9.54
CA GLN A 34 0.88 -2.40 10.48
C GLN A 34 2.17 -2.88 9.83
N GLY A 35 2.09 -3.49 8.65
CA GLY A 35 3.29 -3.97 7.95
C GLY A 35 4.29 -2.84 7.71
N ILE A 36 3.82 -1.63 7.38
CA ILE A 36 4.69 -0.46 7.25
C ILE A 36 5.26 -0.05 8.61
N GLU A 37 4.44 0.12 9.66
CA GLU A 37 4.88 0.51 11.02
C GLU A 37 5.91 -0.48 11.63
N PHE A 38 5.82 -1.76 11.27
CA PHE A 38 6.76 -2.80 11.68
C PHE A 38 7.95 -2.96 10.73
N GLY A 39 8.06 -2.14 9.68
CA GLY A 39 9.13 -2.22 8.69
C GLY A 39 9.07 -3.46 7.79
N MET A 40 7.94 -4.17 7.79
CA MET A 40 7.65 -5.33 6.94
C MET A 40 7.16 -4.89 5.55
N VAL A 41 7.91 -3.99 4.92
CA VAL A 41 7.55 -3.37 3.63
C VAL A 41 7.32 -4.43 2.54
N ASP A 42 8.19 -5.45 2.46
CA ASP A 42 8.04 -6.54 1.49
C ASP A 42 6.75 -7.36 1.70
N GLN A 43 6.38 -7.61 2.95
CA GLN A 43 5.11 -8.30 3.25
C GLN A 43 3.91 -7.43 2.88
N THR A 44 3.97 -6.11 3.16
CA THR A 44 2.95 -5.17 2.74
C THR A 44 2.81 -5.12 1.22
N LYS A 45 3.93 -5.14 0.48
CA LYS A 45 3.91 -5.20 -0.98
C LYS A 45 3.23 -6.50 -1.44
N LEU A 46 3.65 -7.65 -0.93
CA LEU A 46 3.04 -8.94 -1.25
C LEU A 46 1.52 -8.96 -0.95
N LEU A 47 1.10 -8.34 0.16
CA LEU A 47 -0.30 -8.19 0.51
C LEU A 47 -1.06 -7.40 -0.57
N CYS A 48 -0.48 -6.32 -1.08
CA CYS A 48 -1.05 -5.52 -2.16
C CYS A 48 -1.20 -6.33 -3.47
N HIS A 49 -0.28 -7.24 -3.77
CA HIS A 49 -0.38 -8.15 -4.91
C HIS A 49 -1.51 -9.18 -4.70
N THR A 50 -1.55 -9.82 -3.54
CA THR A 50 -2.49 -10.93 -3.26
C THR A 50 -3.92 -10.46 -3.09
N GLN A 51 -4.13 -9.24 -2.63
CA GLN A 51 -5.44 -8.67 -2.34
C GLN A 51 -5.78 -7.49 -3.26
N LEU A 52 -5.21 -7.48 -4.47
CA LEU A 52 -5.42 -6.44 -5.46
C LEU A 52 -6.90 -6.18 -5.74
N ASP A 53 -7.72 -7.24 -5.77
CA ASP A 53 -9.16 -7.14 -6.03
C ASP A 53 -9.89 -6.27 -4.98
N LYS A 54 -9.52 -6.40 -3.71
CA LYS A 54 -10.06 -5.58 -2.62
C LYS A 54 -9.59 -4.13 -2.71
N LEU A 55 -8.34 -3.93 -3.15
CA LEU A 55 -7.76 -2.59 -3.32
C LEU A 55 -8.29 -1.90 -4.58
N ARG A 56 -8.71 -2.63 -5.61
CA ARG A 56 -9.34 -2.06 -6.82
C ARG A 56 -10.61 -1.28 -6.54
N GLY A 57 -11.34 -1.63 -5.48
CA GLY A 57 -12.50 -0.86 -5.01
C GLY A 57 -12.14 0.46 -4.33
N LEU A 58 -10.86 0.72 -4.09
CA LEU A 58 -10.34 1.87 -3.33
C LEU A 58 -9.25 2.60 -4.14
N PRO A 59 -9.63 3.39 -5.16
CA PRO A 59 -8.68 4.06 -6.03
C PRO A 59 -7.75 5.03 -5.28
N GLU A 60 -8.24 5.72 -4.25
CA GLU A 60 -7.44 6.65 -3.44
C GLU A 60 -6.35 5.93 -2.63
N VAL A 61 -6.68 4.79 -2.04
CA VAL A 61 -5.71 3.93 -1.34
C VAL A 61 -4.65 3.42 -2.30
N VAL A 62 -5.06 3.01 -3.50
CA VAL A 62 -4.12 2.57 -4.55
C VAL A 62 -3.18 3.70 -4.98
N GLU A 63 -3.67 4.93 -5.12
CA GLU A 63 -2.83 6.10 -5.44
C GLU A 63 -1.78 6.34 -4.35
N LEU A 64 -2.18 6.32 -3.08
CA LEU A 64 -1.26 6.47 -1.95
C LEU A 64 -0.17 5.37 -1.97
N LEU A 65 -0.57 4.12 -2.18
CA LEU A 65 0.37 2.99 -2.28
C LEU A 65 1.32 3.17 -3.47
N LYS A 66 0.84 3.62 -4.64
CA LYS A 66 1.69 3.90 -5.80
C LYS A 66 2.69 5.01 -5.51
N GLN A 67 2.26 6.11 -4.90
CA GLN A 67 3.07 7.31 -4.69
C GLN A 67 4.14 7.12 -3.61
N HIS A 68 3.87 6.27 -2.61
CA HIS A 68 4.77 6.11 -1.45
C HIS A 68 5.41 4.72 -1.36
N LEU A 69 4.69 3.64 -1.64
CA LEU A 69 5.17 2.26 -1.48
C LEU A 69 5.80 1.69 -2.75
N PHE A 70 5.25 2.05 -3.92
CA PHE A 70 5.63 1.49 -5.23
C PHE A 70 6.15 2.52 -6.24
N VAL A 71 6.63 3.69 -5.78
CA VAL A 71 6.98 4.83 -6.65
C VAL A 71 8.08 4.48 -7.67
N ASN A 72 9.08 3.72 -7.22
CA ASN A 72 10.21 3.26 -8.03
C ASN A 72 10.22 1.75 -8.23
N ASP A 73 9.10 1.09 -7.94
CA ASP A 73 9.04 -0.37 -7.93
C ASP A 73 8.58 -0.88 -9.31
N PRO A 74 9.43 -1.64 -10.02
CA PRO A 74 9.09 -2.16 -11.34
C PRO A 74 7.94 -3.17 -11.29
N ASP A 75 7.76 -3.84 -10.14
CA ASP A 75 6.74 -4.86 -9.89
C ASP A 75 5.44 -4.27 -9.33
N ASN A 76 5.22 -2.95 -9.47
CA ASN A 76 4.01 -2.29 -8.99
C ASN A 76 2.73 -3.01 -9.51
N PRO A 77 1.95 -3.66 -8.63
CA PRO A 77 0.81 -4.48 -9.04
C PRO A 77 -0.33 -3.64 -9.61
N PHE A 78 -0.30 -2.34 -9.34
CA PHE A 78 -1.28 -1.37 -9.78
C PHE A 78 -0.84 -0.60 -11.03
N ARG A 79 0.39 -0.82 -11.55
CA ARG A 79 0.74 -0.34 -12.88
C ARG A 79 -0.11 -1.12 -13.86
N THR A 80 -1.09 -0.44 -14.47
CA THR A 80 -1.68 -0.89 -15.72
C THR A 80 -0.51 -1.04 -16.68
N ARG A 81 -0.11 -2.28 -17.00
CA ARG A 81 0.85 -2.53 -18.07
C ARG A 81 0.31 -1.76 -19.27
N LYS A 82 0.99 -0.67 -19.66
CA LYS A 82 0.82 -0.17 -21.01
C LYS A 82 1.17 -1.38 -21.86
N ARG A 83 0.16 -1.98 -22.49
CA ARG A 83 0.40 -2.91 -23.59
C ARG A 83 1.32 -2.13 -24.52
N THR A 84 2.60 -2.49 -24.55
CA THR A 84 3.40 -2.23 -25.73
C THR A 84 2.67 -3.00 -26.81
N VAL A 85 1.83 -2.29 -27.55
CA VAL A 85 1.32 -2.78 -28.83
C VAL A 85 2.58 -2.87 -29.68
N GLN A 86 3.13 -4.07 -29.79
CA GLN A 86 4.09 -4.41 -30.84
C GLN A 86 3.33 -4.59 -32.14
#